data_AF-A0A6I7Q1F5-F1
#
_entry.id   AF-A0A6I7Q1F5-F1
#
_cell.length_a   1.000
_cell.length_b   1.000
_cell.length_c   1.000
_cell.angle_alpha   90.00
_cell.angle_beta   90.00
_cell.angle_gamma   90.00
#
_symmetry.space_group_name_H-M   'P 1'
#
loop_
_entity.id
_entity.type
_entity.pdbx_description
1 polymer ?
#
loop_
_entity_poly.entity_id
_entity_poly.type
_entity_poly.pdbx_seq_one_letter_code
_entity_poly.pdbx_strand_id
1 'polypeptide(L)'
;MQIQADRSQRTLARRDTPRGEGCPDLGTTCAPSSGFALERFLSPLEIVPFDAEAARHYCRLRRKLKRAECPIGSNDLLIGAHALALAVKLVTNNVQEFSRIDGLCVEQWS
;
A
#
# COMPACT_ATOMS: atom_id res chain seq x y z
N MET A 1 4.35 5.18 -0.62
CA MET A 1 4.15 3.93 -1.36
C MET A 1 4.18 2.80 -0.34
N GLN A 2 3.02 2.24 -0.02
CA GLN A 2 2.84 1.31 1.11
C GLN A 2 2.34 -0.02 0.59
N ILE A 3 2.90 -1.09 1.12
CA ILE A 3 2.66 -2.47 0.74
C ILE A 3 2.03 -3.13 1.95
N GLN A 4 0.94 -3.84 1.72
CA GLN A 4 0.07 -4.33 2.77
C GLN A 4 0.17 -5.85 2.84
N ALA A 5 0.28 -6.36 4.07
CA ALA A 5 0.21 -7.78 4.38
C ALA A 5 -1.10 -8.05 5.13
N ASP A 6 -1.89 -9.00 4.62
CA ASP A 6 -3.18 -9.37 5.20
C ASP A 6 -3.01 -10.35 6.38
N ARG A 7 -3.51 -9.98 7.56
CA ARG A 7 -3.64 -10.85 8.73
C ARG A 7 -5.10 -11.18 8.96
N SER A 8 -5.53 -12.25 8.30
CA SER A 8 -6.76 -12.97 8.59
C SER A 8 -7.03 -13.15 10.10
N GLN A 9 -8.18 -12.62 10.54
CA GLN A 9 -9.03 -13.05 11.68
C GLN A 9 -8.66 -12.59 13.11
N ARG A 10 -9.50 -11.69 13.68
CA ARG A 10 -10.05 -11.79 15.06
C ARG A 10 -11.20 -10.80 15.33
N THR A 11 -12.40 -11.38 15.43
CA THR A 11 -13.57 -11.09 16.28
C THR A 11 -14.07 -9.65 16.51
N LEU A 12 -15.31 -9.44 16.05
CA LEU A 12 -16.21 -8.31 16.30
C LEU A 12 -16.36 -7.97 17.80
N ALA A 13 -16.19 -6.72 18.17
CA ALA A 13 -16.84 -6.13 19.34
C ALA A 13 -17.32 -4.72 18.96
N ARG A 14 -18.64 -4.52 18.92
CA ARG A 14 -19.25 -3.19 18.78
C ARG A 14 -18.77 -2.32 19.93
N ARG A 15 -18.17 -1.17 19.61
CA ARG A 15 -18.14 -0.03 20.53
C ARG A 15 -19.12 0.99 19.97
N ASP A 16 -20.12 1.31 20.79
CA ASP A 16 -21.08 2.36 20.54
C ASP A 16 -20.32 3.69 20.44
N THR A 17 -20.28 4.28 19.24
CA THR A 17 -19.78 5.65 19.08
C THR A 17 -20.84 6.60 19.65
N PRO A 18 -20.52 7.45 20.63
CA PRO A 18 -21.46 8.43 21.12
C PRO A 18 -21.76 9.42 19.99
N ARG A 19 -23.06 9.64 19.79
CA ARG A 19 -23.66 10.51 18.80
C ARG A 19 -23.35 11.96 19.19
N GLY A 20 -22.22 12.48 18.73
CA GLY A 20 -21.83 13.89 18.83
C GLY A 20 -22.24 14.67 17.58
N GLU A 21 -23.44 15.24 17.67
CA GLU A 21 -23.96 16.48 17.06
C GLU A 21 -23.16 17.17 15.93
N GLY A 22 -23.82 17.35 14.78
CA GLY A 22 -23.48 18.42 13.81
C GLY A 22 -23.68 18.08 12.33
N CYS A 23 -24.91 18.09 11.84
CA CYS A 23 -25.18 18.54 10.47
C CYS A 23 -26.57 19.18 10.44
N PRO A 24 -26.69 20.51 10.65
CA PRO A 24 -27.95 21.19 10.50
C PRO A 24 -28.20 21.45 9.01
N ASP A 25 -29.35 20.94 8.57
CA ASP A 25 -30.15 21.33 7.40
C ASP A 25 -29.43 21.78 6.12
N LEU A 26 -29.48 20.89 5.11
CA LEU A 26 -30.17 21.12 3.83
C LEU A 26 -30.00 19.85 2.97
N GLY A 27 -31.07 19.45 2.27
CA GLY A 27 -31.20 18.22 1.50
C GLY A 27 -30.26 18.05 0.31
N THR A 28 -28.96 17.94 0.57
CA THR A 28 -27.94 17.49 -0.37
C THR A 28 -27.21 16.33 0.28
N THR A 29 -27.32 15.14 -0.29
CA THR A 29 -26.47 14.01 0.09
C THR A 29 -25.03 14.44 -0.19
N CYS A 30 -24.34 14.96 0.82
CA CYS A 30 -22.91 15.21 0.74
C CYS A 30 -22.29 13.83 0.55
N ALA A 31 -21.90 13.50 -0.68
CA ALA A 31 -21.00 12.38 -0.90
C ALA A 31 -19.85 12.56 0.11
N PRO A 32 -19.50 11.52 0.89
CA PRO A 32 -18.46 11.66 1.89
C PRO A 32 -17.25 12.29 1.20
N SER A 33 -16.72 13.36 1.79
CA SER A 33 -15.52 13.99 1.26
C SER A 33 -14.48 12.90 1.04
N SER A 34 -13.75 12.94 -0.09
CA SER A 34 -12.82 11.87 -0.46
C SER A 34 -11.83 11.53 0.66
N GLY A 35 -11.54 12.48 1.56
CA GLY A 35 -10.76 12.27 2.78
C GLY A 35 -11.39 11.30 3.78
N PHE A 36 -12.69 11.40 4.08
CA PHE A 36 -13.35 10.51 5.03
C PHE A 36 -13.42 9.05 4.52
N ALA A 37 -13.71 8.87 3.23
CA ALA A 37 -13.67 7.55 2.60
C ALA A 37 -12.26 6.95 2.62
N LEU A 38 -11.22 7.76 2.39
CA LEU A 38 -9.82 7.34 2.45
C LEU A 38 -9.40 6.93 3.86
N GLU A 39 -9.70 7.74 4.88
CA GLU A 39 -9.37 7.41 6.28
C GLU A 39 -10.02 6.09 6.71
N ARG A 40 -11.28 5.88 6.32
CA ARG A 40 -11.99 4.62 6.61
C ARG A 40 -11.33 3.43 5.90
N PHE A 41 -10.87 3.62 4.67
CA PHE A 41 -10.15 2.60 3.91
C PHE A 41 -8.79 2.26 4.52
N LEU A 42 -8.05 3.27 5.02
CA LEU A 42 -6.73 3.08 5.62
C LEU A 42 -6.78 2.48 7.03
N SER A 43 -7.89 2.64 7.75
CA SER A 43 -8.05 2.20 9.15
C SER A 43 -7.66 0.73 9.45
N PRO A 44 -8.00 -0.28 8.63
CA PRO A 44 -7.58 -1.67 8.88
C PRO A 44 -6.15 -1.99 8.42
N LEU A 45 -5.46 -1.07 7.77
CA LEU A 45 -4.21 -1.33 7.06
C LEU A 45 -3.01 -0.90 7.89
N GLU A 46 -1.99 -1.74 7.96
CA GLU A 46 -0.73 -1.39 8.60
C GLU A 46 0.10 -0.48 7.68
N ILE A 47 0.51 0.67 8.22
CA ILE A 47 1.36 1.64 7.54
C ILE A 47 2.81 1.42 8.00
N VAL A 48 3.60 0.80 7.12
CA VAL A 48 5.02 0.57 7.38
C VAL A 48 5.85 1.74 6.82
N PRO A 49 6.79 2.32 7.59
CA PRO A 49 7.65 3.39 7.10
C PRO A 49 8.74 2.86 6.17
N PHE A 50 9.15 3.68 5.20
CA PHE A 50 10.30 3.39 4.36
C PHE A 50 11.59 3.68 5.13
N ASP A 51 12.32 2.63 5.51
CA ASP A 51 13.50 2.72 6.36
C ASP A 51 14.82 2.61 5.57
N ALA A 52 15.93 2.57 6.31
CA ALA A 52 17.27 2.48 5.71
C ALA A 52 17.52 1.16 4.98
N GLU A 53 16.92 0.05 5.41
CA GLU A 53 17.05 -1.23 4.72
C GLU A 53 16.30 -1.22 3.39
N ALA A 54 15.08 -0.69 3.37
CA ALA A 54 14.35 -0.45 2.13
C ALA A 54 15.13 0.44 1.15
N ALA A 55 15.79 1.50 1.66
CA ALA A 55 16.66 2.35 0.85
C ALA A 55 17.88 1.60 0.27
N ARG A 56 18.47 0.66 1.00
CA ARG A 56 19.57 -0.19 0.53
C ARG A 56 19.10 -1.12 -0.60
N HIS A 57 17.94 -1.76 -0.43
CA HIS A 57 17.34 -2.59 -1.48
C HIS A 57 17.06 -1.77 -2.74
N TYR A 58 16.48 -0.57 -2.58
CA TYR A 58 16.22 0.35 -3.70
C TYR A 58 17.49 0.69 -4.47
N CYS A 59 18.56 1.10 -3.79
CA CYS A 59 19.83 1.44 -4.43
C CYS A 59 20.40 0.27 -5.23
N ARG A 60 20.35 -0.95 -4.68
CA ARG A 60 20.83 -2.16 -5.35
C ARG A 60 20.01 -2.46 -6.60
N LEU A 61 18.68 -2.45 -6.49
CA LEU A 61 17.78 -2.71 -7.61
C LEU A 61 17.93 -1.66 -8.71
N ARG A 62 17.98 -0.36 -8.36
CA ARG A 62 18.17 0.72 -9.33
C ARG A 62 19.46 0.56 -10.13
N ARG A 63 20.56 0.21 -9.47
CA ARG A 63 21.85 -0.03 -10.13
C ARG A 63 21.79 -1.23 -11.06
N LYS A 64 21.10 -2.31 -10.66
CA LYS A 64 20.95 -3.51 -11.47
C LYS A 64 20.09 -3.25 -12.71
N LEU A 65 18.93 -2.64 -12.55
CA LEU A 65 18.01 -2.34 -13.66
C LEU A 65 18.59 -1.34 -14.66
N LYS A 66 19.34 -0.34 -14.16
CA LYS A 66 20.05 0.61 -15.02
C LYS A 66 21.10 -0.08 -15.91
N ARG A 67 21.74 -1.14 -15.42
CA ARG A 67 22.72 -1.93 -16.20
C ARG A 67 22.05 -2.88 -17.19
N ALA A 68 20.85 -3.35 -16.88
CA ALA A 68 20.09 -4.28 -17.70
C ALA A 68 19.20 -3.58 -18.74
N GLU A 69 19.28 -2.24 -18.87
CA GLU A 69 18.45 -1.42 -19.76
C GLU A 69 16.94 -1.69 -19.63
N CYS A 70 16.52 -2.13 -18.45
CA CYS A 70 15.13 -2.49 -18.16
C CYS A 70 14.56 -1.49 -17.15
N PRO A 71 14.09 -0.31 -17.60
CA PRO A 71 13.53 0.68 -16.69
C PRO A 71 12.22 0.17 -16.12
N ILE A 72 12.09 0.30 -14.79
CA ILE A 72 10.85 0.22 -14.03
C ILE A 72 10.52 1.64 -13.58
N GLY A 73 9.23 1.97 -13.44
CA GLY A 73 8.80 3.25 -12.88
C GLY A 73 9.54 3.59 -11.57
N SER A 74 9.94 4.84 -11.37
CA SER A 74 10.70 5.22 -10.17
C SER A 74 9.93 4.96 -8.88
N ASN A 75 8.61 5.13 -8.94
CA ASN A 75 7.70 4.78 -7.87
C ASN A 75 7.64 3.25 -7.72
N ASP A 76 7.34 2.50 -8.77
CA ASP A 76 7.23 1.03 -8.68
C ASP A 76 8.49 0.38 -8.12
N LEU A 77 9.66 0.92 -8.45
CA LEU A 77 10.91 0.49 -7.86
C LEU A 77 11.00 0.75 -6.35
N LEU A 78 10.46 1.86 -5.84
CA LEU A 78 10.36 2.14 -4.41
C LEU A 78 9.41 1.16 -3.71
N ILE A 79 8.25 0.84 -4.30
CA ILE A 79 7.37 -0.24 -3.80
C ILE A 79 8.15 -1.55 -3.78
N GLY A 80 8.67 -2.00 -4.93
CA GLY A 80 9.29 -3.31 -5.03
C GLY A 80 10.46 -3.48 -4.06
N ALA A 81 11.28 -2.43 -3.90
CA ALA A 81 12.36 -2.40 -2.93
C ALA A 81 11.87 -2.51 -1.48
N HIS A 82 10.79 -1.80 -1.14
CA HIS A 82 10.22 -1.85 0.20
C HIS A 82 9.59 -3.21 0.52
N ALA A 83 8.85 -3.81 -0.44
CA ALA A 83 8.29 -5.17 -0.28
C ALA A 83 9.40 -6.19 -0.07
N LEU A 84 10.46 -6.09 -0.87
CA LEU A 84 11.60 -6.99 -0.80
C LEU A 84 12.33 -6.87 0.55
N ALA A 85 12.49 -5.64 1.07
CA ALA A 85 13.10 -5.42 2.39
C ALA A 85 12.27 -5.99 3.53
N LEU A 86 10.93 -5.92 3.43
CA LEU A 86 10.02 -6.49 4.41
C LEU A 86 9.76 -8.00 4.22
N ALA A 87 10.28 -8.59 3.14
CA ALA A 87 10.02 -9.98 2.74
C ALA A 87 8.51 -10.32 2.66
N VAL A 88 7.70 -9.35 2.19
CA VAL A 88 6.25 -9.51 2.04
C VAL A 88 5.87 -9.75 0.58
N LYS A 89 4.66 -10.29 0.39
CA LYS A 89 4.08 -10.46 -0.95
C LYS A 89 3.45 -9.16 -1.42
N LEU A 90 3.80 -8.72 -2.63
CA LEU A 90 3.23 -7.53 -3.25
C LEU A 90 1.99 -7.88 -4.06
N VAL A 91 0.84 -7.33 -3.67
CA VAL A 91 -0.39 -7.42 -4.45
C VAL A 91 -0.43 -6.28 -5.47
N THR A 92 -0.57 -6.58 -6.76
CA THR A 92 -0.62 -5.57 -7.82
C THR A 92 -1.32 -6.09 -9.08
N ASN A 93 -1.94 -5.18 -9.84
CA ASN A 93 -2.43 -5.49 -11.19
C ASN A 93 -1.33 -5.31 -12.26
N ASN A 94 -0.20 -4.67 -11.93
CA ASN A 94 0.91 -4.44 -12.86
C ASN A 94 2.01 -5.52 -12.72
N VAL A 95 1.61 -6.79 -12.76
CA VAL A 95 2.51 -7.93 -12.48
C VAL A 95 3.73 -7.96 -13.41
N GLN A 96 3.59 -7.51 -14.65
CA GLN A 96 4.65 -7.52 -15.66
C GLN A 96 5.83 -6.61 -15.34
N GLU A 97 5.60 -5.49 -14.64
CA GLU A 97 6.70 -4.62 -14.22
C GLU A 97 7.39 -5.15 -12.97
N PHE A 98 6.63 -5.64 -11.99
CA PHE A 98 7.18 -6.14 -10.73
C PHE A 98 7.87 -7.49 -10.86
N SER A 99 7.50 -8.32 -11.83
CA SER A 99 8.16 -9.60 -12.11
C SER A 99 9.63 -9.46 -12.55
N ARG A 100 10.06 -8.26 -12.94
CA ARG A 100 11.46 -7.94 -13.28
C ARG A 100 12.36 -7.79 -12.06
N ILE A 101 11.78 -7.73 -10.85
CA ILE A 101 12.50 -7.61 -9.59
C ILE A 101 12.76 -9.01 -9.04
N ASP A 102 14.00 -9.47 -9.16
CA ASP A 102 14.40 -10.78 -8.65
C ASP A 102 14.17 -10.91 -7.14
N GLY A 103 13.49 -11.99 -6.75
CA GLY A 103 13.20 -12.31 -5.34
C GLY A 103 11.94 -11.66 -4.78
N LEU A 104 11.22 -10.84 -5.56
CA LEU A 104 9.95 -10.26 -5.14
C LEU A 104 8.79 -11.26 -5.38
N CYS A 105 8.04 -11.58 -4.33
CA CYS A 105 6.82 -12.37 -4.46
C CYS A 105 5.65 -11.44 -4.85
N VAL A 106 5.00 -11.72 -5.98
CA VAL A 106 3.90 -10.89 -6.51
C VAL A 106 2.61 -11.71 -6.59
N GLU A 107 1.47 -11.10 -6.25
CA GLU A 107 0.14 -11.68 -6.38
C GLU A 107 -0.79 -10.75 -7.16
N GLN A 108 -1.70 -11.35 -7.95
CA GLN A 108 -2.75 -10.63 -8.66
C GLN A 108 -4.11 -11.04 -8.09
N TRP A 109 -4.91 -10.06 -7.69
CA TRP A 109 -6.27 -10.24 -7.13
C TRP A 109 -7.38 -9.82 -8.10
N SER A 110 -7.03 -9.59 -9.37
CA SER A 110 -7.93 -9.15 -10.45
C SER A 110 -8.69 -10.31 -11.05
#